data_AF-A0A843GD02-F1
#
_entry.id   AF-A0A843GD02-F1
#
_cell.length_a   1.000
_cell.length_b   1.000
_cell.length_c   1.000
_cell.angle_alpha   90.00
_cell.angle_beta   90.00
_cell.angle_gamma   90.00
#
_symmetry.space_group_name_H-M   'P 1'
#
loop_
_entity.id
_entity.type
_entity.pdbx_description
1 polymer ?
#
loop_
_entity_poly.entity_id
_entity_poly.type
_entity_poly.pdbx_seq_one_letter_code
_entity_poly.pdbx_strand_id
1 'polypeptide(L)'
;MIVLNKRKKTWEMYPIGSPKGALNTKRKPEFIGVLKFKENDEDGTISINRFVVKDEKEDKLYPPSKAINILRSQAVFLADKDEKLEAFLKQNNIK
;
A
#
# COMPACT_ATOMS: atom_id res chain seq x y z
N MET A 1 -9.71 5.35 -0.53
CA MET A 1 -9.38 4.14 -1.31
C MET A 1 -7.92 4.22 -1.72
N ILE A 2 -7.21 3.09 -1.78
CA ILE A 2 -5.77 3.02 -2.07
C ILE A 2 -5.53 2.05 -3.22
N VAL A 3 -4.68 2.41 -4.16
CA VAL A 3 -4.13 1.49 -5.17
C VAL A 3 -2.70 1.15 -4.79
N LEU A 4 -2.39 -0.14 -4.76
CA LEU A 4 -1.04 -0.67 -4.62
C LEU A 4 -0.50 -1.03 -6.00
N ASN A 5 0.59 -0.37 -6.38
CA ASN A 5 1.27 -0.62 -7.64
C ASN A 5 2.63 -1.29 -7.41
N LYS A 6 2.92 -2.38 -8.11
CA LYS A 6 4.18 -3.11 -7.96
C LYS A 6 5.29 -2.41 -8.73
N ARG A 7 6.35 -2.04 -8.02
CA ARG A 7 7.62 -1.57 -8.61
C ARG A 7 8.77 -2.45 -8.15
N LYS A 8 9.18 -3.40 -8.99
CA LYS A 8 10.25 -4.36 -8.69
C LYS A 8 9.97 -5.09 -7.36
N LYS A 9 10.73 -4.75 -6.30
CA LYS A 9 10.62 -5.34 -4.94
C LYS A 9 9.85 -4.44 -3.95
N THR A 10 9.19 -3.41 -4.45
CA THR A 10 8.50 -2.41 -3.63
C THR A 10 7.09 -2.16 -4.14
N TRP A 11 6.21 -1.71 -3.26
CA TRP A 11 4.82 -1.40 -3.60
C TRP A 11 4.53 0.05 -3.28
N GLU A 12 4.11 0.78 -4.30
CA GLU A 12 3.77 2.20 -4.20
C GLU A 12 2.30 2.35 -3.80
N MET A 13 2.04 3.21 -2.81
CA MET A 13 0.69 3.48 -2.30
C MET A 13 0.14 4.78 -2.89
N TYR A 14 -0.97 4.66 -3.62
CA TYR A 14 -1.66 5.79 -4.24
C TYR A 14 -3.07 5.96 -3.68
N PRO A 15 -3.37 7.03 -2.93
CA PRO A 15 -4.72 7.34 -2.50
C PRO A 15 -5.53 7.87 -3.69
N ILE A 16 -6.58 7.16 -4.09
CA ILE A 16 -7.41 7.55 -5.25
C ILE A 16 -8.69 8.31 -4.85
N GLY A 17 -8.79 8.76 -3.59
CA GLY A 17 -9.95 9.48 -3.08
C GLY A 17 -11.19 8.60 -2.84
N SER A 18 -12.36 9.22 -2.75
CA SER A 18 -13.70 8.58 -2.66
C SER A 18 -14.41 8.71 -4.02
N PRO A 19 -15.24 7.73 -4.44
CA PRO A 19 -15.95 7.82 -5.73
C PRO A 19 -16.98 8.96 -5.77
N LYS A 20 -17.54 9.36 -4.62
CA LYS A 20 -18.58 10.38 -4.53
C LYS A 20 -17.97 11.78 -4.65
N GLY A 21 -18.10 12.39 -5.83
CA GLY A 21 -17.77 13.81 -6.07
C GLY A 21 -16.49 14.08 -6.88
N ALA A 22 -15.83 13.04 -7.41
CA ALA A 22 -14.63 13.19 -8.24
C ALA A 22 -14.95 13.63 -9.69
N LEU A 23 -15.61 14.79 -9.83
CA LEU A 23 -15.72 15.48 -11.12
C LEU A 23 -14.41 16.24 -11.38
N ASN A 24 -13.61 15.74 -12.33
CA ASN A 24 -12.69 16.48 -13.20
C ASN A 24 -11.64 17.46 -12.62
N THR A 25 -11.37 17.49 -11.31
CA THR A 25 -10.15 18.16 -10.82
C THR A 25 -9.01 17.15 -10.84
N LYS A 26 -8.05 17.33 -11.78
CA LYS A 26 -6.77 16.62 -11.83
C LYS A 26 -5.98 16.86 -10.53
N ARG A 27 -6.38 16.27 -9.41
CA ARG A 27 -5.49 16.05 -8.28
C ARG A 27 -4.65 14.84 -8.66
N LYS A 28 -3.38 15.04 -8.99
CA LYS A 28 -2.41 13.94 -8.95
C LYS A 28 -2.57 13.32 -7.56
N PRO A 29 -2.95 12.03 -7.44
CA PRO A 29 -3.09 11.42 -6.13
C PRO A 29 -1.75 11.57 -5.41
N GLU A 30 -1.76 12.21 -4.23
CA GLU A 30 -0.55 12.45 -3.46
C GLU A 30 0.05 11.10 -3.08
N PHE A 31 1.20 10.79 -3.66
CA PHE A 31 1.94 9.58 -3.36
C PHE A 31 2.18 9.50 -1.85
N ILE A 32 1.59 8.51 -1.17
CA ILE A 32 1.68 8.43 0.30
C ILE A 32 2.98 7.76 0.72
N GLY A 33 3.50 6.81 -0.05
CA GLY A 33 4.69 6.08 0.36
C GLY A 33 4.95 4.77 -0.36
N VAL A 34 5.99 4.10 0.12
CA VAL A 34 6.50 2.81 -0.36
C VAL A 34 6.40 1.77 0.75
N LEU A 35 5.81 0.63 0.42
CA LEU A 35 5.89 -0.60 1.20
C LEU A 35 6.99 -1.49 0.64
N LYS A 36 7.92 -1.89 1.50
CA LYS A 36 8.90 -2.95 1.20
C LYS A 36 8.47 -4.20 1.94
N PHE A 37 8.33 -5.29 1.22
CA PHE A 37 8.02 -6.59 1.81
C PHE A 37 9.31 -7.40 1.97
N LYS A 38 9.34 -8.27 2.98
CA LYS A 38 10.25 -9.41 3.05
C LYS A 38 9.44 -10.66 2.78
N GLU A 39 10.05 -11.61 2.09
CA GLU A 39 9.52 -12.97 2.01
C GLU A 39 10.00 -13.72 3.24
N ASN A 40 9.14 -14.56 3.80
CA ASN A 40 9.51 -15.51 4.84
C ASN A 40 9.86 -16.83 4.13
N ASP A 41 11.10 -17.31 4.32
CA ASP A 41 11.62 -18.47 3.60
C ASP A 41 10.97 -19.80 4.04
N GLU A 42 10.34 -19.84 5.21
CA GLU A 42 9.74 -21.07 5.79
C GLU A 42 8.35 -21.38 5.21
N ASP A 43 7.52 -20.36 4.97
CA ASP A 43 6.11 -20.50 4.59
C ASP A 43 5.78 -19.78 3.27
N GLY A 44 6.76 -19.14 2.64
CA GLY A 44 6.61 -18.41 1.38
C GLY A 44 5.71 -17.17 1.47
N THR A 45 5.31 -16.78 2.69
CA THR A 45 4.45 -15.62 2.93
C THR A 45 5.26 -14.33 2.85
N ILE A 46 4.57 -13.22 2.65
CA ILE A 46 5.19 -11.89 2.65
C ILE A 46 4.78 -11.12 3.88
N SER A 47 5.67 -10.29 4.40
CA SER A 47 5.38 -9.37 5.51
C SER A 47 6.01 -8.01 5.24
N ILE A 48 5.41 -6.95 5.77
CA ILE A 48 5.94 -5.60 5.60
C ILE A 48 7.22 -5.46 6.40
N ASN A 49 8.33 -5.27 5.70
CA ASN A 49 9.66 -5.00 6.26
C ASN A 49 9.82 -3.51 6.60
N ARG A 50 9.44 -2.62 5.67
CA ARG A 50 9.52 -1.16 5.87
C ARG A 50 8.35 -0.45 5.23
N PHE A 51 7.89 0.60 5.89
CA PHE A 51 6.93 1.55 5.34
C PHE A 51 7.55 2.94 5.34
N VAL A 52 7.83 3.47 4.14
CA VAL A 52 8.45 4.80 3.96
C VAL A 52 7.38 5.74 3.41
N VAL A 53 7.01 6.75 4.18
CA VAL A 53 6.11 7.81 3.73
C VAL A 53 6.97 8.94 3.18
N LYS A 54 6.72 9.32 1.92
CA LYS A 54 7.41 10.47 1.32
C LYS A 54 6.67 11.74 1.73
N ASP A 55 7.41 12.65 2.34
CA ASP A 55 6.97 13.99 2.72
C ASP A 55 7.82 15.01 1.92
N GLU A 56 7.37 16.25 1.75
CA GLU A 56 8.07 17.24 0.93
C GLU A 56 9.44 17.63 1.49
N LYS A 57 9.64 17.41 2.80
CA LYS A 57 10.86 17.79 3.52
C LYS A 57 11.82 16.63 3.69
N GLU A 58 11.33 15.49 4.23
CA GLU A 58 12.14 14.31 4.52
C GLU A 58 11.29 13.02 4.51
N ASP A 59 11.86 11.94 3.97
CA ASP A 59 11.23 10.62 3.98
C ASP A 59 11.13 10.08 5.42
N LYS A 60 9.89 9.79 5.87
CA LYS A 60 9.63 9.27 7.21
C LYS A 60 9.45 7.77 7.19
N LEU A 61 10.22 7.07 8.02
CA LEU A 61 10.03 5.64 8.26
C LEU A 61 8.96 5.43 9.33
N TYR A 62 7.93 4.65 9.00
CA TYR A 62 6.88 4.26 9.92
C TYR A 62 6.90 2.75 10.19
N PRO A 63 6.37 2.31 11.34
CA PRO A 63 6.30 0.90 11.66
C PRO A 63 5.31 0.17 10.72
N PRO A 64 5.55 -1.13 10.43
CA PRO A 64 4.63 -1.97 9.65
C PRO A 64 3.17 -1.92 10.14
N SER A 65 2.96 -1.88 11.45
CA SER A 65 1.61 -1.80 12.05
C SER A 65 0.83 -0.57 11.58
N LYS A 66 1.51 0.57 11.38
CA LYS A 66 0.86 1.79 10.88
C LYS A 66 0.40 1.61 9.43
N ALA A 67 1.21 0.96 8.59
CA ALA A 67 0.81 0.63 7.23
C ALA A 67 -0.43 -0.27 7.20
N ILE A 68 -0.43 -1.34 8.02
CA ILE A 68 -1.57 -2.27 8.11
C ILE A 68 -2.84 -1.53 8.54
N ASN A 69 -2.76 -0.63 9.53
CA ASN A 69 -3.90 0.16 9.97
C ASN A 69 -4.44 1.08 8.86
N ILE A 70 -3.55 1.72 8.09
CA ILE A 70 -3.94 2.56 6.95
C ILE A 70 -4.65 1.70 5.89
N LEU A 71 -4.07 0.57 5.52
CA LEU A 71 -4.64 -0.35 4.54
C LEU A 71 -6.00 -0.89 5.00
N ARG A 72 -6.15 -1.27 6.27
CA ARG A 72 -7.43 -1.75 6.82
C ARG A 72 -8.53 -0.68 6.83
N SER A 73 -8.16 0.59 6.94
CA SER A 73 -9.11 1.70 7.01
C SER A 73 -9.72 2.09 5.66
N GLN A 74 -9.18 1.60 4.55
CA GLN A 74 -9.60 1.97 3.20
C GLN A 74 -9.79 0.74 2.33
N ALA A 75 -10.60 0.85 1.27
CA ALA A 75 -10.62 -0.17 0.22
C ALA A 75 -9.28 -0.15 -0.54
N VAL A 76 -8.65 -1.31 -0.68
CA VAL A 76 -7.35 -1.51 -1.31
C VAL A 76 -7.52 -2.24 -2.64
N PHE A 77 -6.94 -1.68 -3.69
CA PHE A 77 -6.94 -2.24 -5.04
C PHE A 77 -5.52 -2.56 -5.46
N LEU A 78 -5.32 -3.66 -6.18
CA LEU A 78 -4.05 -3.99 -6.79
C LEU A 78 -4.04 -3.53 -8.25
N ALA A 79 -2.98 -2.85 -8.67
CA ALA A 79 -2.82 -2.45 -10.07
C ALA A 79 -2.62 -3.66 -11.00
N ASP A 80 -1.95 -4.69 -10.50
CA ASP A 80 -1.67 -5.95 -11.18
C ASP A 80 -2.00 -7.13 -10.26
N LYS A 81 -2.38 -8.27 -10.84
CA LYS A 81 -2.62 -9.50 -10.08
C LYS A 81 -1.31 -9.96 -9.41
N ASP A 82 -1.35 -10.17 -8.09
CA ASP A 82 -0.23 -10.72 -7.33
C ASP A 82 -0.76 -11.60 -6.19
N GLU A 83 -0.64 -12.91 -6.37
CA GLU A 83 -1.24 -13.90 -5.47
C GLU A 83 -0.64 -13.85 -4.06
N LYS A 84 0.65 -13.52 -3.93
CA LYS A 84 1.31 -13.36 -2.63
C LYS A 84 0.75 -12.14 -1.89
N LEU A 85 0.55 -11.04 -2.60
CA LEU A 85 -0.01 -9.83 -2.02
C LEU A 85 -1.50 -10.00 -1.67
N GLU A 86 -2.28 -10.64 -2.53
CA GLU A 86 -3.69 -10.97 -2.23
C GLU A 86 -3.81 -11.83 -0.97
N ALA A 87 -2.95 -12.85 -0.82
CA ALA A 87 -2.89 -13.67 0.39
C ALA A 87 -2.54 -12.83 1.64
N PHE A 88 -1.55 -11.94 1.52
CA PHE A 88 -1.17 -11.01 2.59
C PHE A 88 -2.32 -10.10 3.02
N LEU A 89 -3.02 -9.49 2.06
CA LEU A 89 -4.15 -8.60 2.34
C LEU A 89 -5.27 -9.36 3.06
N LYS A 90 -5.58 -10.58 2.59
CA LYS A 90 -6.57 -11.47 3.21
C LYS A 90 -6.18 -11.86 4.64
N GLN A 91 -4.93 -12.25 4.87
CA GLN A 91 -4.42 -12.62 6.20
C GLN A 91 -4.52 -11.46 7.21
N ASN A 92 -4.38 -10.21 6.75
CA ASN A 92 -4.40 -9.02 7.59
C ASN A 92 -5.80 -8.37 7.74
N ASN A 93 -6.84 -9.02 7.22
CA ASN A 93 -8.21 -8.52 7.16
C ASN A 93 -8.32 -7.16 6.47
N ILE A 94 -7.61 -6.99 5.34
CA ILE A 94 -7.66 -5.81 4.49
C ILE A 94 -8.65 -6.08 3.36
N LYS A 95 -9.53 -5.11 3.08
CA LYS A 95 -10.64 -5.22 2.11
C LYS A 95 -10.34 -4.52 0.80
#